data_AF-A0A4P5QVT0-F1
#
_entry.id   AF-A0A4P5QVT0-F1
#
_cell.length_a   1.000
_cell.length_b   1.000
_cell.length_c   1.000
_cell.angle_alpha   90.00
_cell.angle_beta   90.00
_cell.angle_gamma   90.00
#
_symmetry.space_group_name_H-M   'P 1'
#
loop_
_entity.id
_entity.type
_entity.pdbx_description
1 polymer ?
#
loop_
_entity_poly.entity_id
_entity_poly.type
_entity_poly.pdbx_seq_one_letter_code
_entity_poly.pdbx_strand_id
1 'polypeptide(L)' 'MSNKEIVAELLERLPETASLHDIAREIEFIAGIREGFESYEREGGVTIDEAKAHVSAWATAASK' A
#
# COMPACT_ATOMS: atom_id res chain seq x y z
N MET A 1 -6.44 13.29 8.97
CA MET A 1 -5.04 13.69 8.74
C MET A 1 -4.86 13.97 7.25
N SER A 2 -4.12 15.02 6.89
CA SER A 2 -3.81 15.36 5.51
C SER A 2 -2.70 14.45 4.96
N ASN A 3 -2.61 14.34 3.62
CA ASN A 3 -1.55 13.57 2.98
C ASN A 3 -0.15 14.08 3.35
N LYS A 4 0.00 15.39 3.58
CA LYS A 4 1.28 16.00 3.98
C LYS A 4 1.70 15.60 5.39
N GLU A 5 0.76 15.56 6.33
CA GLU A 5 1.03 15.13 7.71
C GLU A 5 1.45 13.65 7.75
N ILE A 6 0.81 12.79 6.94
CA ILE A 6 1.19 11.37 6.85
C ILE A 6 2.61 11.20 6.30
N VAL A 7 2.98 11.95 5.26
CA VAL A 7 4.34 11.90 4.72
C VAL A 7 5.36 12.43 5.74
N ALA A 8 5.03 13.49 6.47
CA ALA A 8 5.91 14.01 7.52
C ALA A 8 6.15 12.96 8.62
N GLU A 9 5.09 12.30 9.11
CA GLU A 9 5.21 11.23 10.11
C GLU A 9 5.99 10.01 9.58
N LEU A 10 5.82 9.66 8.30
CA LEU A 10 6.63 8.62 7.67
C LEU A 10 8.12 9.00 7.72
N LEU A 11 8.47 10.23 7.34
CA LEU A 11 9.86 10.68 7.33
C LEU A 11 10.47 10.68 8.73
N GLU A 12 9.71 11.02 9.77
CA GLU A 12 10.16 10.95 11.17
C GLU A 12 10.45 9.52 11.65
N ARG A 13 9.78 8.52 11.06
CA ARG A 13 9.92 7.11 11.44
C ARG A 13 10.99 6.38 10.65
N LEU A 14 11.37 6.87 9.47
CA LEU A 14 12.38 6.24 8.64
C LEU A 14 13.77 6.43 9.24
N PRO A 15 14.68 5.46 9.08
CA PRO A 15 16.06 5.64 9.50
C PRO A 15 16.72 6.74 8.65
N GLU A 16 17.63 7.50 9.26
CA GLU A 16 18.44 8.52 8.56
C GLU A 16 19.24 7.94 7.37
N THR A 17 19.48 6.63 7.36
CA THR A 17 20.15 5.92 6.27
C THR A 17 19.23 5.53 5.12
N ALA A 18 17.92 5.81 5.19
CA ALA A 18 16.98 5.53 4.13
C ALA A 18 17.34 6.31 2.88
N SER A 19 17.44 5.62 1.74
CA SER A 19 17.64 6.30 0.46
C SER A 19 16.36 7.00 0.01
N LEU A 20 16.46 7.97 -0.90
CA LEU A 20 15.29 8.56 -1.55
C LEU A 20 14.41 7.51 -2.24
N HIS A 21 15.01 6.43 -2.74
CA HIS A 21 14.28 5.31 -3.35
C HIS A 21 13.44 4.55 -2.32
N ASP A 22 13.98 4.33 -1.11
CA ASP A 22 13.24 3.69 -0.03
C ASP A 22 12.09 4.58 0.44
N ILE A 23 12.32 5.88 0.59
CA ILE A 23 11.28 6.86 0.94
C ILE A 23 10.15 6.83 -0.09
N ALA A 24 10.48 6.87 -1.39
CA ALA A 24 9.48 6.83 -2.46
C ALA A 24 8.66 5.52 -2.41
N ARG A 25 9.32 4.37 -2.21
CA ARG A 25 8.64 3.08 -2.08
C ARG A 25 7.65 3.06 -0.93
N GLU A 26 8.02 3.60 0.23
CA GLU A 26 7.14 3.63 1.41
C GLU A 26 5.93 4.56 1.20
N ILE A 27 6.13 5.69 0.51
CA ILE A 27 5.03 6.59 0.15
C ILE A 27 4.03 5.86 -0.76
N GLU A 28 4.51 5.18 -1.81
CA GLU A 28 3.66 4.40 -2.72
C GLU A 28 2.91 3.28 -1.98
N PHE A 29 3.59 2.60 -1.05
CA PHE A 29 2.96 1.56 -0.24
C PHE A 29 1.80 2.11 0.61
N ILE A 30 1.99 3.23 1.30
CA ILE A 30 0.93 3.88 2.08
C ILE A 30 -0.21 4.36 1.18
N ALA A 31 0.10 4.91 0.00
CA ALA A 31 -0.90 5.33 -0.97
C ALA A 31 -1.79 4.15 -1.40
N GLY A 32 -1.18 3.02 -1.75
CA GLY A 32 -1.91 1.80 -2.15
C GLY A 32 -2.78 1.22 -1.03
N ILE A 33 -2.32 1.25 0.23
CA ILE A 33 -3.15 0.84 1.38
C ILE A 33 -4.41 1.70 1.48
N ARG A 34 -4.26 3.02 1.34
CA ARG A 34 -5.38 3.96 1.46
C ARG A 34 -6.37 3.81 0.33
N GLU A 35 -5.90 3.65 -0.90
CA GLU A 35 -6.73 3.33 -2.05
C GLU A 35 -7.52 2.01 -1.82
N GLY A 36 -6.87 1.01 -1.22
CA GLY A 36 -7.50 -0.24 -0.84
C GLY A 36 -8.64 -0.05 0.18
N PHE A 37 -8.43 0.75 1.23
CA PHE A 37 -9.48 1.08 2.20
C PHE A 37 -10.62 1.87 1.58
N GLU A 38 -10.33 2.87 0.76
CA GLU A 38 -11.37 3.65 0.06
C GLU A 38 -12.20 2.77 -0.89
N SER A 39 -11.55 1.79 -1.53
CA SER A 39 -12.25 0.81 -2.38
C SER A 39 -13.10 -0.14 -1.56
N TYR A 40 -12.60 -0.61 -0.42
CA TYR A 40 -13.38 -1.42 0.52
C TYR A 40 -14.62 -0.67 1.06
N GLU A 41 -14.49 0.61 1.41
CA GLU A 41 -15.64 1.40 1.88
C GLU A 41 -16.72 1.56 0.80
N ARG A 42 -16.32 1.63 -0.47
CA ARG A 42 -17.22 1.82 -1.62
C ARG A 42 -17.87 0.52 -2.09
N GLU A 43 -17.09 -0.55 -2.16
CA GLU A 43 -17.46 -1.81 -2.84
C GLU A 43 -17.67 -2.97 -1.87
N GLY A 44 -17.25 -2.82 -0.60
CA GLY A 44 -17.24 -3.87 0.41
C GLY A 44 -16.02 -4.77 0.31
N GLY A 45 -15.99 -5.78 1.18
CA GLY A 45 -14.96 -6.81 1.18
C GLY A 45 -15.26 -7.95 0.23
N VAL A 46 -14.23 -8.73 -0.09
CA VAL A 46 -14.36 -10.03 -0.77
C VAL A 46 -14.32 -11.16 0.26
N THR A 47 -14.87 -12.31 -0.11
CA THR A 47 -14.73 -13.53 0.69
C THR A 47 -13.29 -14.03 0.72
N ILE A 48 -12.97 -14.90 1.69
CA ILE A 48 -11.64 -15.52 1.79
C ILE A 48 -11.28 -16.30 0.52
N ASP A 49 -12.24 -16.95 -0.13
CA ASP A 49 -11.96 -17.74 -1.32
C ASP A 49 -11.71 -16.86 -2.55
N GLU A 50 -12.45 -15.75 -2.69
CA GLU A 50 -12.16 -14.73 -3.70
C GLU A 50 -10.78 -14.09 -3.47
N ALA A 51 -10.44 -13.77 -2.21
CA ALA A 51 -9.12 -13.24 -1.87
C ALA A 51 -7.98 -14.19 -2.27
N LYS A 52 -8.12 -15.51 -2.02
CA LYS A 52 -7.12 -16.52 -2.46
C LYS A 52 -6.95 -16.55 -3.97
N ALA A 53 -8.03 -16.40 -4.72
CA ALA A 53 -7.99 -16.35 -6.18
C ALA A 53 -7.23 -15.12 -6.67
N HIS A 54 -7.49 -13.94 -6.08
CA HIS A 54 -6.77 -12.71 -6.39
C HIS A 54 -5.26 -12.82 -6.09
N VAL A 55 -4.88 -13.33 -4.92
CA VAL A 55 -3.46 -13.51 -4.54
C VAL A 55 -2.74 -14.42 -5.52
N SER A 56 -3.36 -15.52 -5.94
CA SER A 56 -2.78 -16.45 -6.91
C SER A 56 -2.56 -15.77 -8.27
N ALA A 57 -3.51 -14.95 -8.71
CA ALA A 57 -3.41 -14.20 -9.96
C ALA A 57 -2.28 -13.15 -9.90
N TRP A 58 -2.16 -12.39 -8.81
CA TRP A 58 -1.11 -11.40 -8.63
C TRP A 58 0.29 -12.01 -8.59
N ALA A 59 0.46 -13.12 -7.85
CA ALA A 59 1.73 -13.83 -7.78
C ALA A 59 2.21 -14.31 -9.17
N THR A 60 1.28 -14.69 -10.03
CA THR A 60 1.58 -15.08 -11.41
C THR A 60 1.94 -13.87 -12.28
N ALA A 61 1.21 -12.75 -12.13
CA ALA A 61 1.45 -11.53 -12.90
C ALA A 61 2.82 -10.88 -12.58
N ALA A 62 3.26 -10.95 -11.32
CA ALA A 62 4.56 -10.43 -10.89
C ALA A 62 5.78 -11.26 -11.35
N SER A 63 5.55 -12.43 -11.94
CA SER A 63 6.59 -13.35 -12.43
C SER A 63 6.93 -13.20 -13.93
N LYS A 64 6.28 -12.26 -14.62
CA LYS A 64 6.55 -11.89 -16.02
C LYS A 64 7.26 -10.55 -16.10
#